data_AF-A0A3D5GCV9-F1
#
_entry.id   AF-A0A3D5GCV9-F1
#
_cell.length_a   1.000
_cell.length_b   1.000
_cell.length_c   1.000
_cell.angle_alpha   90.00
_cell.angle_beta   90.00
_cell.angle_gamma   90.00
#
_symmetry.space_group_name_H-M   'P 1'
#
loop_
_entity.id
_entity.type
_entity.pdbx_description
1 polymer ?
#
loop_
_entity_poly.entity_id
_entity_poly.type
_entity_poly.pdbx_seq_one_letter_code
_entity_poly.pdbx_strand_id
1 'polypeptide(L)'
;MRAAIGVAVTDFIMFNEHNKVISQFTLKEDELLLNYQHSPLKLVFVELPKFNKTLEELTNITDKWLYFLRKAPDLEVVPASMSIVPEIEKAFTIADRVNLSLEEVDDLEKREQFERERVGALELSKAEGLAEGRAEGIQIGEQRGEQRGQINLIKRLLQRQLGELNQSIEARLSQLSSEQLSALAEAIFDFSSVADLSSWLETNCSNLT
;
A
#
# COMPACT_ATOMS: atom_id res chain seq x y z
N MET A 1 37.71 -9.19 -8.00
CA MET A 1 37.22 -9.35 -6.61
C MET A 1 36.84 -7.99 -6.07
N ARG A 2 35.77 -7.86 -5.27
CA ARG A 2 35.35 -6.58 -4.66
C ARG A 2 36.20 -6.29 -3.42
N ALA A 3 36.51 -5.03 -3.16
CA ALA A 3 37.21 -4.65 -1.92
C ALA A 3 36.33 -4.95 -0.70
N ALA A 4 36.95 -5.36 0.40
CA ALA A 4 36.27 -5.70 1.66
C ALA A 4 36.81 -4.82 2.80
N ILE A 5 35.90 -4.39 3.68
CA ILE A 5 36.25 -3.64 4.88
C ILE A 5 35.67 -4.41 6.06
N GLY A 6 36.54 -4.88 6.94
CA GLY A 6 36.15 -5.38 8.27
C GLY A 6 36.11 -4.21 9.24
N VAL A 7 35.02 -4.06 9.98
CA VAL A 7 34.90 -3.06 11.05
C VAL A 7 34.75 -3.80 12.37
N ALA A 8 35.65 -3.52 13.32
CA ALA A 8 35.60 -4.03 14.68
C ALA A 8 35.35 -2.86 15.64
N VAL A 9 34.25 -2.91 16.38
CA VAL A 9 33.93 -1.93 17.42
C VAL A 9 34.19 -2.56 18.78
N THR A 10 34.89 -1.84 19.65
CA THR A 10 35.39 -2.36 20.93
C THR A 10 35.09 -1.40 22.07
N ASP A 11 34.73 -1.94 23.22
CA ASP A 11 34.49 -1.24 24.49
C ASP A 11 35.72 -1.26 25.43
N PHE A 12 36.86 -1.73 24.92
CA PHE A 12 38.16 -1.73 25.61
C PHE A 12 39.26 -1.09 24.73
N ILE A 13 40.40 -0.78 25.34
CA ILE A 13 41.57 -0.26 24.61
C ILE A 13 42.40 -1.45 24.11
N MET A 14 42.54 -1.55 22.79
CA MET A 14 43.30 -2.60 22.10
C MET A 14 44.71 -2.13 21.76
N PHE A 15 44.88 -0.87 21.31
CA PHE A 15 46.16 -0.34 20.85
C PHE A 15 46.67 0.75 21.81
N ASN A 16 47.63 0.45 22.66
CA ASN A 16 48.18 1.42 23.62
C ASN A 16 49.19 2.40 22.98
N GLU A 17 49.65 2.10 21.77
CA GLU A 17 50.67 2.84 21.03
C GLU A 17 50.18 4.20 20.53
N HIS A 18 48.86 4.40 20.47
CA HIS A 18 48.26 5.66 20.02
C HIS A 18 46.90 5.93 20.66
N ASN A 19 46.51 7.20 20.71
CA ASN A 19 45.21 7.62 21.23
C ASN A 19 44.14 7.87 20.16
N LYS A 20 44.27 7.26 18.97
CA LYS A 20 43.25 7.37 17.92
C LYS A 20 42.02 6.54 18.28
N VAL A 21 40.83 7.11 18.08
CA VAL A 21 39.54 6.39 18.25
C VAL A 21 39.30 5.41 17.10
N ILE A 22 39.65 5.81 15.88
CA ILE A 22 39.51 4.99 14.67
C ILE A 22 40.90 4.71 14.12
N SER A 23 41.26 3.44 14.07
CA SER A 23 42.49 2.94 13.46
C SER A 23 42.19 2.11 12.22
N GLN A 24 43.04 2.25 11.20
CA GLN A 24 42.87 1.55 9.93
C GLN A 24 44.15 0.78 9.62
N PHE A 25 44.00 -0.51 9.35
CA PHE A 25 45.07 -1.41 9.02
C PHE A 25 44.80 -2.06 7.66
N THR A 26 45.89 -2.36 6.96
CA THR A 26 45.88 -3.06 5.68
C THR A 26 46.80 -4.26 5.79
N LEU A 27 46.40 -5.39 5.21
CA LEU A 27 47.25 -6.56 5.19
C LEU A 27 48.46 -6.36 4.28
N LYS A 28 49.61 -6.79 4.79
CA LYS A 28 50.86 -6.91 4.04
C LYS A 28 51.33 -8.34 4.14
N GLU A 29 52.03 -8.80 3.12
CA GLU A 29 52.82 -10.02 3.20
C GLU A 29 54.05 -9.75 4.09
N ASP A 30 54.41 -10.69 4.96
CA ASP A 30 55.34 -10.46 6.07
C ASP A 30 56.81 -10.37 5.62
N GLU A 31 57.23 -11.13 4.61
CA GLU A 31 58.63 -11.17 4.18
C GLU A 31 58.99 -10.02 3.22
N LEU A 32 58.13 -9.75 2.26
CA LEU A 32 58.33 -8.77 1.19
C LEU A 32 57.68 -7.41 1.53
N LEU A 33 56.90 -7.35 2.61
CA LEU A 33 56.11 -6.17 3.02
C LEU A 33 55.20 -5.65 1.91
N LEU A 34 54.82 -6.53 0.98
CA LEU A 34 54.01 -6.19 -0.18
C LEU A 34 52.55 -6.06 0.21
N ASN A 35 51.93 -4.96 -0.22
CA ASN A 35 50.49 -4.80 -0.11
C ASN A 35 49.80 -5.74 -1.10
N TYR A 36 48.71 -6.37 -0.67
CA TYR A 36 47.84 -7.14 -1.56
C TYR A 36 47.19 -6.20 -2.59
N GLN A 37 47.62 -6.26 -3.85
CA GLN A 37 47.22 -5.31 -4.90
C GLN A 37 45.85 -5.61 -5.51
N HIS A 38 45.41 -6.87 -5.48
CA HIS A 38 44.25 -7.33 -6.26
C HIS A 38 42.92 -7.32 -5.50
N SER A 39 42.94 -7.15 -4.18
CA SER A 39 41.77 -6.90 -3.33
C SER A 39 42.24 -6.44 -1.95
N PRO A 40 42.31 -5.12 -1.68
CA PRO A 40 42.80 -4.64 -0.38
C PRO A 40 41.72 -4.92 0.68
N LEU A 41 41.98 -5.87 1.58
CA LEU A 41 41.24 -5.99 2.83
C LEU A 41 41.70 -4.86 3.76
N LYS A 42 40.76 -4.02 4.17
CA LYS A 42 41.00 -3.00 5.22
C LYS A 42 40.31 -3.43 6.50
N LEU A 43 41.04 -3.38 7.60
CA LEU A 43 40.48 -3.56 8.93
C LEU A 43 40.41 -2.20 9.62
N VAL A 44 39.21 -1.83 10.05
CA VAL A 44 38.94 -0.59 10.78
C VAL A 44 38.57 -0.96 12.20
N PHE A 45 39.36 -0.51 13.16
CA PHE A 45 39.09 -0.68 14.58
C PHE A 45 38.56 0.63 15.15
N VAL A 46 37.47 0.53 15.90
CA VAL A 46 36.82 1.63 16.59
C VAL A 46 36.89 1.33 18.09
N GLU A 47 37.75 2.06 18.81
CA GLU A 47 37.97 1.92 20.25
C GLU A 47 37.14 2.95 21.01
N LEU A 48 35.94 2.57 21.44
CA LEU A 48 34.97 3.47 22.09
C LEU A 48 35.50 4.15 23.37
N PRO A 49 36.32 3.51 24.24
CA PRO A 49 36.85 4.18 25.43
C PRO A 49 37.73 5.40 25.13
N LYS A 50 38.29 5.50 23.92
CA LYS A 50 39.10 6.65 23.51
C LYS A 50 38.24 7.82 23.01
N PHE A 51 36.96 7.58 22.72
CA PHE A 51 36.03 8.62 22.28
C PHE A 51 35.47 9.36 23.50
N ASN A 52 35.80 10.65 23.63
CA ASN A 52 35.43 11.46 24.80
C ASN A 52 34.60 12.71 24.49
N LYS A 53 34.20 12.91 23.24
CA LYS A 53 33.45 14.11 22.84
C LYS A 53 32.07 14.20 23.50
N THR A 54 31.65 15.43 23.82
CA THR A 54 30.28 15.74 24.29
C THR A 54 29.32 16.00 23.11
N LEU A 55 28.03 16.22 23.39
CA LEU A 55 27.01 16.45 22.36
C LEU A 55 27.28 17.72 21.53
N GLU A 56 27.81 18.75 22.17
CA GLU A 56 28.12 20.04 21.55
C GLU A 56 29.34 19.96 20.62
N GLU A 57 30.19 18.96 20.84
CA GLU A 57 31.43 18.74 20.10
C GLU A 57 31.25 17.80 18.88
N LEU A 58 30.01 17.32 18.64
CA LEU A 58 29.70 16.40 17.54
C LEU A 58 29.62 17.16 16.21
N THR A 59 30.71 17.11 15.44
CA THR A 59 30.84 17.87 14.19
C THR A 59 30.31 17.13 12.96
N ASN A 60 30.37 15.80 12.96
CA ASN A 60 30.12 14.99 11.77
C ASN A 60 29.30 13.73 12.10
N ILE A 61 28.82 13.03 11.07
CA ILE A 61 27.98 11.83 11.24
C ILE A 61 28.73 10.69 11.98
N THR A 62 30.04 10.57 11.80
CA THR A 62 30.86 9.59 12.50
C THR A 62 30.89 9.88 14.00
N ASP A 63 31.09 11.14 14.41
CA ASP A 63 31.03 11.55 15.81
C ASP A 63 29.67 11.20 16.43
N LYS A 64 28.57 11.41 15.70
CA LYS A 64 27.21 11.05 16.15
C LYS A 64 27.05 9.54 16.35
N TRP A 65 27.53 8.72 15.41
CA TRP A 65 27.51 7.26 15.55
C TRP A 65 28.39 6.76 16.69
N LEU A 66 29.59 7.31 16.87
CA LEU A 66 30.48 6.95 17.97
C LEU A 66 29.89 7.34 19.33
N TYR A 67 29.26 8.52 19.40
CA TYR A 67 28.56 8.95 20.60
C TYR A 67 27.39 8.01 20.91
N PHE A 68 26.54 7.72 19.93
CA PHE A 68 25.44 6.77 20.07
C PHE A 68 25.95 5.40 20.55
N LEU A 69 26.92 4.79 19.87
CA LEU A 69 27.43 3.46 20.26
C LEU A 69 28.04 3.43 21.66
N ARG A 70 28.66 4.54 22.11
CA ARG A 70 29.23 4.63 23.46
C ARG A 70 28.17 4.87 24.54
N LYS A 71 27.10 5.61 24.22
CA LYS A 71 26.14 6.11 25.21
C LYS A 71 24.75 5.48 25.11
N ALA A 72 24.46 4.69 24.09
CA ALA A 72 23.17 4.04 23.88
C ALA A 72 22.66 3.24 25.10
N PRO A 73 23.50 2.53 25.87
CA PRO A 73 23.04 1.86 27.09
C PRO A 73 22.54 2.82 28.18
N ASP A 74 23.03 4.06 28.20
CA ASP A 74 22.74 5.08 29.20
C ASP A 74 21.74 6.15 28.72
N LEU A 75 21.34 6.13 27.44
CA LEU A 75 20.45 7.14 26.88
C LEU A 75 18.99 6.74 27.09
N GLU A 76 18.29 7.47 27.96
CA GLU A 76 16.82 7.36 28.08
C GLU A 76 16.08 8.04 26.91
N VAL A 77 16.66 9.09 26.31
CA VAL A 77 16.05 9.85 25.21
C VAL A 77 17.12 10.24 24.19
N VAL A 78 16.81 10.14 22.90
CA VAL A 78 17.68 10.64 21.82
C VAL A 78 17.75 12.17 21.85
N PRO A 79 18.95 12.77 22.01
CA PRO A 79 19.10 14.21 21.89
C PRO A 79 18.70 14.72 20.50
N ALA A 80 17.99 15.84 20.44
CA ALA A 80 17.47 16.40 19.18
C ALA A 80 18.54 16.66 18.10
N SER A 81 19.80 16.92 18.49
CA SER A 81 20.93 17.08 17.57
C SER A 81 21.32 15.79 16.84
N MET A 82 20.96 14.63 17.38
CA MET A 82 21.16 13.30 16.78
C MET A 82 19.97 12.83 15.95
N SER A 83 18.74 13.23 16.30
CA SER A 83 17.51 12.91 15.54
C SER A 83 17.50 13.43 14.09
N ILE A 84 18.45 14.29 13.72
CA ILE A 84 18.63 14.77 12.34
C ILE A 84 19.06 13.63 11.38
N VAL A 85 19.60 12.51 11.91
CA VAL A 85 20.02 11.35 11.12
C VAL A 85 18.99 10.21 11.27
N PRO A 86 18.16 9.92 10.25
CA PRO A 86 17.09 8.92 10.35
C PRO A 86 17.59 7.51 10.72
N GLU A 87 18.81 7.16 10.34
CA GLU A 87 19.41 5.87 10.65
C GLU A 87 19.78 5.75 12.14
N ILE A 88 20.18 6.84 12.80
CA ILE A 88 20.47 6.86 14.24
C ILE A 88 19.17 6.74 15.03
N GLU A 89 18.11 7.40 14.57
CA GLU A 89 16.77 7.26 15.17
C GLU A 89 16.29 5.81 15.13
N LYS A 90 16.39 5.15 13.97
CA LYS A 90 16.06 3.72 13.84
C LYS A 90 16.91 2.83 14.74
N ALA A 91 18.22 3.09 14.79
CA ALA A 91 19.13 2.33 15.65
C ALA A 91 18.77 2.50 17.14
N PHE A 92 18.36 3.70 17.55
CA PHE A 92 17.87 3.93 18.90
C PHE A 92 16.57 3.18 19.19
N THR A 93 15.58 3.20 18.29
CA THR A 93 14.35 2.41 18.46
C THR A 93 14.64 0.91 18.65
N ILE A 94 15.67 0.38 18.00
CA ILE A 94 16.11 -1.00 18.17
C ILE A 94 16.83 -1.20 19.51
N ALA A 95 17.71 -0.28 19.91
CA ALA A 95 18.45 -0.37 21.18
C ALA A 95 17.52 -0.24 22.40
N ASP A 96 16.57 0.69 22.33
CA ASP A 96 15.55 0.92 23.35
C ASP A 96 14.77 -0.37 23.60
N ARG A 97 14.33 -1.07 22.54
CA ARG A 97 13.67 -2.38 22.60
C ARG A 97 14.45 -3.47 23.35
N VAL A 98 15.78 -3.43 23.33
CA VAL A 98 16.63 -4.42 24.00
C VAL A 98 16.84 -4.08 25.48
N ASN A 99 16.70 -2.80 25.84
CA ASN A 99 16.85 -2.33 27.22
C ASN A 99 15.51 -2.27 27.99
N LEU A 100 14.40 -2.68 27.36
CA LEU A 100 13.08 -2.65 27.97
C LEU A 100 12.95 -3.64 29.13
N SER A 101 12.21 -3.21 30.15
CA SER A 101 11.68 -4.11 31.17
C SER A 101 10.58 -5.01 30.62
N LEU A 102 10.30 -6.12 31.30
CA LEU A 102 9.23 -7.06 30.91
C LEU A 102 7.84 -6.41 30.79
N GLU A 103 7.57 -5.38 31.60
CA GLU A 103 6.31 -4.62 31.57
C GLU A 103 6.21 -3.75 30.30
N GLU A 104 7.29 -3.08 29.93
CA GLU A 104 7.33 -2.25 28.72
C GLU A 104 7.27 -3.09 27.44
N VAL A 105 7.83 -4.30 27.45
CA VAL A 105 7.68 -5.27 26.36
C VAL A 105 6.22 -5.67 26.18
N ASP A 106 5.52 -6.00 27.27
CA ASP A 106 4.09 -6.39 27.24
C ASP A 106 3.20 -5.24 26.72
N ASP A 107 3.47 -4.00 27.15
CA ASP A 107 2.75 -2.82 26.66
C ASP A 107 3.00 -2.54 25.16
N LEU A 108 4.24 -2.72 24.68
CA LEU A 108 4.56 -2.62 23.26
C LEU A 108 3.88 -3.72 22.45
N GLU A 109 3.89 -4.96 22.92
CA GLU A 109 3.23 -6.09 22.26
C GLU A 109 1.72 -5.86 22.13
N LYS A 110 1.06 -5.42 23.21
CA LYS A 110 -0.37 -5.06 23.18
C LYS A 110 -0.66 -3.97 22.15
N ARG A 111 0.19 -2.94 22.09
CA ARG A 111 0.02 -1.85 21.12
C ARG A 111 0.21 -2.32 19.68
N GLU A 112 1.21 -3.16 19.42
CA GLU A 112 1.42 -3.77 18.10
C GLU A 112 0.27 -4.72 17.72
N GLN A 113 -0.30 -5.46 18.68
CA GLN A 113 -1.47 -6.30 18.46
C GLN A 113 -2.69 -5.44 18.08
N PHE A 114 -2.96 -4.38 18.83
CA PHE A 114 -4.07 -3.47 18.54
C PHE A 114 -3.97 -2.87 17.13
N GLU A 115 -2.77 -2.45 16.72
CA GLU A 115 -2.56 -1.92 15.37
C GLU A 115 -2.77 -2.98 14.28
N ARG A 116 -2.32 -4.23 14.51
CA ARG A 116 -2.58 -5.34 13.59
C ARG A 116 -4.07 -5.64 13.45
N GLU A 117 -4.80 -5.67 14.57
CA GLU A 117 -6.25 -5.89 14.57
C GLU A 117 -6.97 -4.77 13.82
N ARG A 118 -6.59 -3.52 14.05
CA ARG A 118 -7.17 -2.36 13.36
C ARG A 118 -6.95 -2.41 11.85
N VAL A 119 -5.72 -2.73 11.41
CA VAL A 119 -5.40 -2.87 9.98
C VAL A 119 -6.18 -4.04 9.38
N GLY A 120 -6.19 -5.20 10.04
CA GLY A 120 -6.94 -6.37 9.57
C GLY A 120 -8.44 -6.11 9.43
N ALA A 121 -9.04 -5.39 10.38
CA ALA A 121 -10.45 -5.01 10.33
C ALA A 121 -10.75 -4.08 9.13
N LEU A 122 -9.87 -3.12 8.86
CA LEU A 122 -10.02 -2.21 7.70
C LEU A 122 -9.90 -2.96 6.37
N GLU A 123 -8.93 -3.87 6.27
CA GLU A 123 -8.73 -4.70 5.07
C GLU A 123 -9.93 -5.61 4.81
N LEU A 124 -10.46 -6.27 5.85
CA LEU A 124 -11.65 -7.10 5.77
C LEU A 124 -12.87 -6.28 5.29
N SER A 125 -13.14 -5.14 5.93
CA SER A 125 -14.25 -4.26 5.55
C SER A 125 -14.16 -3.79 4.10
N LYS A 126 -12.95 -3.46 3.62
CA LYS A 126 -12.72 -3.09 2.23
C LYS A 126 -12.96 -4.26 1.27
N ALA A 127 -12.52 -5.47 1.65
CA ALA A 127 -12.73 -6.67 0.84
C ALA A 127 -14.22 -7.02 0.73
N GLU A 128 -14.95 -6.96 1.84
CA GLU A 128 -16.40 -7.18 1.89
C GLU A 128 -17.15 -6.15 1.04
N GLY A 129 -16.87 -4.86 1.21
CA GLY A 129 -17.52 -3.81 0.42
C GLY A 129 -17.24 -3.91 -1.08
N LEU A 130 -16.05 -4.37 -1.48
CA LEU A 130 -15.75 -4.65 -2.89
C LEU A 130 -16.50 -5.88 -3.42
N ALA A 131 -16.66 -6.91 -2.60
CA ALA A 131 -17.40 -8.12 -2.97
C ALA A 131 -18.89 -7.82 -3.13
N GLU A 132 -19.50 -7.12 -2.19
CA GLU A 132 -20.90 -6.68 -2.23
C GLU A 132 -21.14 -5.75 -3.41
N GLY A 133 -20.33 -4.70 -3.58
CA GLY A 133 -20.48 -3.76 -4.69
C GLY A 133 -20.31 -4.42 -6.07
N ARG A 134 -19.46 -5.47 -6.17
CA ARG A 134 -19.36 -6.27 -7.39
C ARG A 134 -20.62 -7.10 -7.63
N ALA A 135 -21.14 -7.77 -6.60
CA ALA A 135 -22.34 -8.59 -6.72
C ALA A 135 -23.56 -7.75 -7.14
N GLU A 136 -23.78 -6.62 -6.47
CA GLU A 136 -24.85 -5.66 -6.83
C GLU A 136 -24.65 -5.10 -8.24
N GLY A 137 -23.42 -4.73 -8.59
CA GLY A 137 -23.08 -4.21 -9.91
C GLY A 137 -23.38 -5.20 -11.04
N ILE A 138 -23.09 -6.49 -10.83
CA ILE A 138 -23.42 -7.56 -11.79
C ILE A 138 -24.93 -7.69 -11.92
N GLN A 139 -25.66 -7.80 -10.80
CA GLN A 139 -27.11 -7.97 -10.82
C GLN A 139 -27.84 -6.81 -11.51
N ILE A 140 -27.48 -5.57 -11.17
CA ILE A 140 -28.04 -4.36 -11.82
C ILE A 140 -27.66 -4.32 -13.30
N GLY A 141 -26.43 -4.71 -13.62
CA GLY A 141 -25.92 -4.77 -14.99
C GLY A 141 -26.69 -5.77 -15.86
N GLU A 142 -26.95 -6.97 -15.35
CA GLU A 142 -27.73 -8.01 -16.02
C GLU A 142 -29.16 -7.56 -16.26
N GLN A 143 -29.86 -7.06 -15.24
CA GLN A 143 -31.25 -6.57 -15.37
C GLN A 143 -31.37 -5.43 -16.40
N ARG A 144 -30.48 -4.44 -16.34
CA ARG A 144 -30.47 -3.34 -17.32
C ARG A 144 -30.12 -3.81 -18.72
N GLY A 145 -29.19 -4.78 -18.83
CA GLY A 145 -28.79 -5.38 -20.08
C GLY A 145 -29.93 -6.13 -20.75
N GLU A 146 -30.65 -6.95 -19.99
CA GLU A 146 -31.82 -7.70 -20.44
C GLU A 146 -32.94 -6.76 -20.91
N GLN A 147 -33.32 -5.78 -20.10
CA GLN A 147 -34.38 -4.82 -20.47
C GLN A 147 -34.02 -4.04 -21.74
N ARG A 148 -32.78 -3.53 -21.85
CA ARG A 148 -32.30 -2.86 -23.07
C ARG A 148 -32.32 -3.79 -24.27
N GLY A 149 -31.94 -5.06 -24.09
CA GLY A 149 -32.01 -6.09 -25.11
C GLY A 149 -33.44 -6.31 -25.62
N GLN A 150 -34.39 -6.49 -24.71
CA GLN A 150 -35.81 -6.65 -25.01
C GLN A 150 -36.37 -5.44 -25.78
N ILE A 151 -36.13 -4.22 -25.30
CA ILE A 151 -36.57 -2.98 -25.97
C ILE A 151 -36.01 -2.90 -27.39
N ASN A 152 -34.71 -3.13 -27.57
CA ASN A 152 -34.06 -3.05 -28.87
C ASN A 152 -34.59 -4.10 -29.85
N LEU A 153 -34.87 -5.32 -29.37
CA LEU A 153 -35.46 -6.37 -30.18
C LEU A 153 -36.88 -6.00 -30.62
N ILE A 154 -37.72 -5.55 -29.69
CA ILE A 154 -39.10 -5.14 -29.96
C ILE A 154 -39.13 -3.98 -30.96
N LYS A 155 -38.27 -2.96 -30.78
CA LYS A 155 -38.15 -1.84 -31.72
C LYS A 155 -37.85 -2.31 -33.14
N ARG A 156 -36.89 -3.23 -33.31
CA ARG A 156 -36.55 -3.79 -34.63
C ARG A 156 -37.70 -4.59 -35.24
N LEU A 157 -38.42 -5.37 -34.44
CA LEU A 157 -39.57 -6.14 -34.91
C LEU A 157 -40.71 -5.22 -35.36
N LEU A 158 -41.05 -4.22 -34.56
CA LEU A 158 -42.07 -3.22 -34.87
C LEU A 158 -41.69 -2.43 -36.13
N GLN A 159 -40.44 -1.98 -36.25
CA GLN A 159 -39.97 -1.27 -37.45
C GLN A 159 -40.09 -2.13 -38.72
N ARG A 160 -39.83 -3.44 -38.61
CA ARG A 160 -39.96 -4.36 -39.74
C ARG A 160 -41.42 -4.59 -40.15
N GLN A 161 -42.36 -4.60 -39.20
CA GLN A 161 -43.78 -4.83 -39.51
C GLN A 161 -44.54 -3.57 -39.90
N LEU A 162 -44.28 -2.44 -39.21
CA LEU A 162 -45.07 -1.21 -39.32
C LEU A 162 -44.35 -0.08 -40.06
N GLY A 163 -43.06 -0.25 -40.39
CA GLY A 163 -42.22 0.79 -40.99
C GLY A 163 -41.60 1.73 -39.95
N GLU A 164 -41.23 2.95 -40.35
CA GLU A 164 -40.59 3.90 -39.42
C GLU A 164 -41.49 4.24 -38.23
N LEU A 165 -40.95 4.08 -37.02
CA LEU A 165 -41.60 4.50 -35.79
C LEU A 165 -41.25 5.96 -35.49
N ASN A 166 -42.20 6.73 -35.00
CA ASN A 166 -41.94 8.11 -34.58
C ASN A 166 -41.22 8.15 -33.21
N GLN A 167 -40.56 9.27 -32.90
CA GLN A 167 -39.82 9.45 -31.64
C GLN A 167 -40.69 9.31 -30.39
N SER A 168 -41.98 9.65 -30.46
CA SER A 168 -42.92 9.54 -29.33
C SER A 168 -43.14 8.08 -28.90
N ILE A 169 -43.33 7.19 -29.87
CA ILE A 169 -43.46 5.75 -29.63
C ILE A 169 -42.14 5.17 -29.11
N GLU A 170 -41.01 5.56 -29.71
CA GLU A 170 -39.71 5.08 -29.24
C GLU A 170 -39.39 5.51 -27.81
N ALA A 171 -39.82 6.70 -27.40
CA ALA A 171 -39.70 7.18 -26.03
C ALA A 171 -40.56 6.36 -25.07
N ARG A 172 -41.84 6.10 -25.41
CA ARG A 172 -42.74 5.24 -24.59
C ARG A 172 -42.20 3.82 -24.45
N LEU A 173 -41.71 3.21 -25.54
CA LEU A 173 -41.10 1.88 -25.49
C LEU A 173 -39.90 1.79 -24.53
N SER A 174 -39.16 2.89 -24.39
CA SER A 174 -37.98 2.95 -23.51
C SER A 174 -38.34 3.07 -22.03
N GLN A 175 -39.62 3.34 -21.71
CA GLN A 175 -40.14 3.49 -20.34
C GLN A 175 -40.96 2.28 -19.88
N LEU A 176 -41.17 1.28 -20.75
CA LEU A 176 -41.94 0.09 -20.41
C LEU A 176 -41.22 -0.79 -19.37
N SER A 177 -41.99 -1.35 -18.44
CA SER A 177 -41.52 -2.40 -17.53
C SER A 177 -41.23 -3.70 -18.31
N SER A 178 -40.47 -4.62 -17.71
CA SER A 178 -40.20 -5.92 -18.34
C SER A 178 -41.47 -6.74 -18.59
N GLU A 179 -42.49 -6.61 -17.72
CA GLU A 179 -43.79 -7.26 -17.91
C GLU A 179 -44.54 -6.67 -19.11
N GLN A 180 -44.54 -5.35 -19.24
CA GLN A 180 -45.16 -4.66 -20.38
C GLN A 180 -44.43 -4.98 -21.70
N LEU A 181 -43.10 -5.09 -21.67
CA LEU A 181 -42.32 -5.51 -22.83
C LEU A 181 -42.62 -6.95 -23.24
N SER A 182 -42.81 -7.85 -22.27
CA SER A 182 -43.19 -9.24 -22.52
C SER A 182 -44.58 -9.33 -23.14
N ALA A 183 -45.56 -8.63 -22.58
CA ALA A 183 -46.91 -8.56 -23.13
C ALA A 183 -46.94 -7.95 -24.54
N LEU A 184 -46.12 -6.92 -24.78
CA LEU A 184 -45.97 -6.33 -26.11
C LEU A 184 -45.35 -7.31 -27.11
N ALA A 185 -44.38 -8.12 -26.69
CA ALA A 185 -43.73 -9.11 -27.55
C ALA A 185 -44.71 -10.21 -28.01
N GLU A 186 -45.72 -10.56 -27.20
CA GLU A 186 -46.77 -11.50 -27.60
C GLU A 186 -47.78 -10.86 -28.56
N ALA A 187 -48.21 -9.63 -28.27
CA ALA A 187 -49.21 -8.92 -29.08
C ALA A 187 -48.65 -8.34 -30.40
N ILE A 188 -47.32 -8.32 -30.57
CA ILE A 188 -46.66 -7.60 -31.67
C ILE A 188 -47.16 -8.03 -33.05
N PHE A 189 -47.49 -9.31 -33.22
CA PHE A 189 -47.89 -9.90 -34.49
C PHE A 189 -49.35 -9.62 -34.85
N ASP A 190 -50.15 -9.10 -33.92
CA ASP A 190 -51.56 -8.75 -34.13
C ASP A 190 -51.74 -7.34 -34.70
N PHE A 191 -50.67 -6.53 -34.72
CA PHE A 191 -50.73 -5.15 -35.22
C PHE A 191 -50.67 -5.08 -36.74
N SER A 192 -51.63 -4.38 -37.33
CA SER A 192 -51.69 -4.12 -38.78
C SER A 192 -51.27 -2.69 -39.14
N SER A 193 -51.20 -1.79 -38.15
CA SER A 193 -50.87 -0.38 -38.33
C SER A 193 -50.24 0.24 -37.07
N VAL A 194 -49.63 1.42 -37.24
CA VAL A 194 -49.10 2.23 -36.12
C VAL A 194 -50.22 2.69 -35.16
N ALA A 195 -51.48 2.79 -35.65
CA ALA A 195 -52.63 3.13 -34.81
C ALA A 195 -52.94 2.02 -33.80
N ASP A 196 -52.84 0.75 -34.21
CA ASP A 196 -53.07 -0.42 -33.33
C ASP A 196 -52.06 -0.43 -32.17
N LEU A 197 -50.78 -0.22 -32.50
CA LEU A 197 -49.71 -0.09 -31.51
C LEU A 197 -49.96 1.09 -30.54
N SER A 198 -50.43 2.23 -31.06
CA SER A 198 -50.69 3.41 -30.23
C SER A 198 -51.83 3.17 -29.24
N SER A 199 -52.91 2.54 -29.69
CA SER A 199 -54.04 2.15 -28.83
C SER A 199 -53.63 1.11 -27.78
N TRP A 200 -52.78 0.14 -28.16
CA TRP A 200 -52.25 -0.84 -27.22
C TRP A 200 -51.40 -0.17 -26.13
N LEU A 201 -50.51 0.76 -26.50
CA LEU A 201 -49.67 1.51 -25.55
C LEU A 201 -50.49 2.44 -24.66
N GLU A 202 -51.63 2.95 -25.11
CA GLU A 202 -52.53 3.75 -24.27
C GLU A 202 -53.27 2.89 -23.24
N THR A 203 -53.65 1.67 -23.61
CA THR A 203 -54.41 0.75 -22.75
C THR A 203 -53.52 0.05 -21.72
N ASN A 204 -52.29 -0.31 -22.09
CA ASN A 204 -51.40 -1.13 -21.25
C ASN A 204 -50.32 -0.32 -20.52
N CYS A 205 -50.18 0.97 -20.83
CA CYS A 205 -49.18 1.86 -20.22
C CYS A 205 -49.78 3.07 -19.49
N SER A 206 -51.06 3.00 -19.11
CA SER A 206 -51.84 4.11 -18.54
C SER A 206 -51.44 4.57 -17.12
N ASN A 207 -50.26 4.18 -16.62
CA ASN A 207 -49.74 4.57 -15.30
C ASN A 207 -48.54 5.54 -15.39
N LEU A 208 -48.57 6.49 -16.33
CA LEU A 208 -47.56 7.56 -16.46
C LEU A 208 -48.22 8.95 -16.51
N THR A 209 -48.97 9.29 -15.46
CA THR A 209 -49.32 10.69 -15.10
C THR A 209 -48.74 11.03 -13.75
#